data_AF-A0A534X8Q3-F1
#
_entry.id   AF-A0A534X8Q3-F1
#
_cell.length_a   1.000
_cell.length_b   1.000
_cell.length_c   1.000
_cell.angle_alpha   90.00
_cell.angle_beta   90.00
_cell.angle_gamma   90.00
#
_symmetry.space_group_name_H-M   'P 1'
#
loop_
_entity.id
_entity.type
_entity.pdbx_description
1 polymer ?
#
loop_
_entity_poly.entity_id
_entity_poly.type
_entity_poly.pdbx_seq_one_letter_code
_entity_poly.pdbx_strand_id
1 'polypeptide(L)' 'MRTSAVRHKHLKLDQSKIDFAKRYFGVDSEQEAIERALALLMDEERIGRRLRPLKGILKGDERPWPYR' A
#
# COMPACT_ATOMS: atom_id res chain seq x y z
N MET A 1 -6.08 19.16 3.05
CA MET A 1 -7.34 18.45 2.74
C MET A 1 -7.93 18.00 4.06
N ARG A 2 -9.17 18.39 4.39
CA ARG A 2 -9.85 17.86 5.58
C ARG A 2 -10.30 16.45 5.25
N THR A 3 -9.66 15.45 5.83
CA THR A 3 -10.11 14.05 5.76
C THR A 3 -11.36 13.94 6.61
N SER A 4 -12.52 14.03 5.98
CA SER A 4 -13.80 13.74 6.62
C SER A 4 -13.81 12.26 6.99
N ALA A 5 -13.50 11.94 8.25
CA ALA A 5 -13.55 10.59 8.76
C ALA A 5 -15.02 10.14 8.84
N VAL A 6 -15.51 9.50 7.78
CA VAL A 6 -16.82 8.84 7.80
C VAL A 6 -16.67 7.57 8.65
N ARG A 7 -16.99 7.66 9.94
CA ARG A 7 -17.09 6.50 10.85
C ARG A 7 -18.37 5.74 10.52
N HIS A 8 -18.25 4.52 10.01
CA HIS A 8 -19.38 3.60 9.91
C HIS A 8 -19.53 2.79 11.20
N LYS A 9 -20.73 2.79 11.78
CA LYS A 9 -21.03 2.09 13.05
C LYS A 9 -20.99 0.56 12.97
N HIS A 10 -21.07 -0.03 11.76
CA HIS A 10 -21.20 -1.49 11.57
C HIS A 10 -20.40 -2.01 10.37
N LEU A 11 -19.15 -1.58 10.21
CA LEU A 11 -18.27 -2.15 9.18
C LEU A 11 -17.90 -3.59 9.57
N LYS A 12 -18.34 -4.58 8.78
CA LYS A 12 -17.94 -5.98 8.95
C LYS A 12 -16.72 -6.24 8.08
N LEU A 13 -15.57 -6.41 8.72
CA LEU A 13 -14.34 -6.83 8.07
C LEU A 13 -14.01 -8.27 8.47
N ASP A 14 -13.25 -8.93 7.61
CA ASP A 14 -12.72 -10.27 7.90
C ASP A 14 -11.60 -10.15 8.95
N GLN A 15 -11.88 -10.66 10.15
CA GLN A 15 -10.95 -10.60 11.27
C GLN A 15 -9.60 -11.27 10.97
N SER A 16 -9.59 -12.34 10.17
CA SER A 16 -8.35 -13.05 9.84
C SER A 16 -7.36 -12.17 9.06
N LYS A 17 -7.88 -11.24 8.23
CA LYS A 17 -7.08 -10.27 7.49
C LYS A 17 -6.58 -9.15 8.39
N ILE A 18 -7.37 -8.75 9.39
CA ILE A 18 -6.94 -7.78 10.41
C ILE A 18 -5.83 -8.38 11.26
N ASP A 19 -5.98 -9.62 11.71
CA ASP A 19 -4.96 -10.33 12.50
C ASP A 19 -3.68 -10.56 11.70
N PHE A 20 -3.80 -10.83 10.40
CA PHE A 20 -2.65 -10.83 9.50
C PHE A 20 -1.97 -9.47 9.45
N ALA A 21 -2.72 -8.39 9.23
CA ALA A 21 -2.18 -7.02 9.18
C ALA A 21 -1.50 -6.63 10.50
N LYS A 22 -2.11 -6.95 11.65
CA LYS A 22 -1.52 -6.74 12.98
C LYS A 22 -0.16 -7.43 13.11
N ARG A 23 -0.06 -8.70 12.72
CA ARG A 23 1.21 -9.45 12.73
C ARG A 23 2.22 -8.87 11.74
N TYR A 24 1.78 -8.51 10.54
CA TYR A 24 2.64 -7.95 9.50
C TYR A 24 3.25 -6.60 9.92
N PHE A 25 2.46 -5.73 10.55
CA PHE A 25 2.91 -4.40 10.99
C PHE A 25 3.46 -4.38 12.42
N GLY A 26 3.35 -5.49 13.17
CA GLY A 26 3.78 -5.58 14.57
C GLY A 26 2.98 -4.66 15.51
N VAL A 27 1.66 -4.57 15.33
CA VAL A 27 0.79 -3.68 16.10
C VAL A 27 -0.34 -4.43 16.80
N ASP A 28 -0.74 -3.93 17.96
CA ASP A 28 -1.80 -4.55 18.78
C ASP A 28 -3.19 -3.97 18.50
N SER A 29 -3.27 -2.80 17.86
CA SER A 29 -4.53 -2.12 17.53
C SER A 29 -5.01 -2.46 16.12
N GLU A 30 -6.28 -2.84 15.99
CA GLU A 30 -6.92 -3.04 14.68
C GLU A 30 -6.96 -1.75 13.87
N GLN A 31 -7.27 -0.62 14.53
CA GLN A 31 -7.30 0.68 13.86
C GLN A 31 -5.93 1.00 13.28
N GLU A 32 -4.87 0.81 14.06
CA GLU A 32 -3.51 1.08 13.61
C GLU A 32 -3.09 0.14 12.47
N ALA A 33 -3.46 -1.14 12.54
CA ALA A 33 -3.20 -2.10 11.47
C ALA A 33 -3.90 -1.69 10.16
N ILE A 34 -5.16 -1.24 10.24
CA ILE A 34 -5.92 -0.77 9.08
C ILE A 34 -5.32 0.52 8.52
N GLU A 35 -4.98 1.49 9.37
CA GLU A 35 -4.38 2.75 8.94
C GLU A 35 -3.03 2.51 8.23
N ARG A 36 -2.16 1.65 8.78
CA ARG A 36 -0.89 1.27 8.15
C ARG A 36 -1.08 0.51 6.84
N ALA A 37 -2.06 -0.41 6.77
CA ALA A 37 -2.38 -1.14 5.54
C ALA A 37 -2.82 -0.19 4.42
N LEU A 38 -3.69 0.77 4.73
CA LEU A 38 -4.17 1.76 3.77
C LEU A 38 -3.05 2.70 3.32
N ALA A 39 -2.17 3.12 4.22
CA ALA A 39 -1.01 3.93 3.88
C ALA A 39 -0.06 3.18 2.92
N LEU A 40 0.27 1.93 3.23
CA LEU A 40 1.11 1.08 2.38
C LEU A 40 0.52 0.92 0.97
N LEU A 41 -0.79 0.66 0.86
CA LEU A 41 -1.48 0.53 -0.43
C LEU A 41 -1.37 1.81 -1.27
N MET A 42 -1.51 2.98 -0.65
CA MET A 42 -1.36 4.27 -1.34
C MET A 42 0.07 4.48 -1.85
N ASP A 43 1.07 4.10 -1.05
CA ASP A 43 2.47 4.19 -1.44
C ASP A 43 2.81 3.23 -2.58
N GLU A 44 2.31 1.99 -2.53
CA GLU A 44 2.48 1.01 -3.60
C GLU A 44 1.87 1.48 -4.91
N GLU A 45 0.64 2.02 -4.90
CA GLU A 45 0.01 2.55 -6.12
C GLU A 45 0.78 3.76 -6.66
N ARG A 46 1.33 4.61 -5.78
CA ARG A 46 2.19 5.74 -6.18
C ARG A 46 3.48 5.27 -6.84
N ILE A 47 4.14 4.26 -6.28
CA ILE A 47 5.35 3.65 -6.84
C ILE A 47 5.02 2.98 -8.18
N GLY A 48 3.99 2.15 -8.20
CA GLY A 48 3.52 1.45 -9.39
C GLY A 48 3.22 2.41 -10.54
N ARG A 49 2.51 3.53 -10.29
CA ARG A 49 2.25 4.56 -11.31
C ARG A 49 3.53 5.19 -11.89
N ARG A 50 4.57 5.37 -11.07
CA ARG A 50 5.86 5.90 -11.54
C ARG A 50 6.68 4.86 -12.31
N LEU A 51 6.55 3.58 -11.95
CA LEU A 51 7.28 2.49 -12.59
C LEU A 51 6.61 1.98 -13.88
N ARG A 52 5.28 2.02 -14.01
CA ARG A 52 4.55 1.54 -15.20
C ARG A 52 5.07 2.13 -16.52
N PRO A 53 5.32 3.45 -16.65
CA PRO A 53 5.86 4.03 -17.89
C PRO A 53 7.27 3.56 -18.21
N LEU A 54 8.05 3.19 -17.19
CA LEU A 54 9.44 2.79 -17.34
C LEU A 54 9.59 1.41 -17.99
N LYS A 55 8.55 0.55 -18.00
CA LYS A 55 8.59 -0.80 -18.59
C LYS A 55 9.82 -1.64 -18.19
N GLY A 56 10.37 -1.41 -16.99
CA GLY A 56 11.58 -2.09 -16.51
C GLY A 56 12.91 -1.42 -16.91
N ILE A 57 12.88 -0.27 -17.57
CA ILE A 57 14.05 0.57 -17.91
C ILE A 57 14.12 1.70 -16.89
N LEU A 58 15.16 1.71 -16.05
CA LEU A 58 15.30 2.78 -15.06
C LEU A 58 15.51 4.13 -15.76
N LYS A 59 14.96 5.20 -15.20
CA LYS A 59 15.17 6.55 -15.73
C LYS A 59 16.66 6.88 -15.67
N GLY A 60 17.29 7.08 -16.83
CA GLY A 60 18.73 7.30 -16.95
C GLY A 60 19.53 6.03 -17.26
N ASP A 61 18.87 4.90 -17.51
CA ASP A 61 19.51 3.72 -18.06
C ASP A 61 19.64 3.84 -19.58
N GLU A 62 20.87 4.04 -20.05
CA GLU A 62 21.21 4.10 -21.48
C GLU A 62 21.53 2.72 -22.06
N ARG A 63 21.47 1.64 -21.26
CA ARG A 63 21.76 0.29 -21.72
C ARG A 63 20.60 -0.21 -22.60
N PRO A 64 20.89 -0.84 -23.74
CA PRO A 64 19.84 -1.43 -24.57
C PRO A 64 19.18 -2.61 -23.84
N TRP A 65 17.85 -2.56 -23.72
CA TRP A 65 17.04 -3.69 -23.25
C TRP A 65 16.98 -4.79 -24.33
N PRO A 66 17.05 -6.09 -23.98
CA PRO A 66 17.21 -6.65 -22.64
C PRO A 66 18.68 -6.61 -22.19
N TYR A 67 18.91 -6.47 -20.88
CA TYR A 67 20.25 -6.54 -20.29
C TYR A 67 20.91 -7.87 -20.69
N ARG A 68 22.11 -7.81 -21.28
CA ARG A 68 22.96 -8.98 -21.50
C ARG A 68 23.83 -9.24 -20.28
#